data_AF-A2DRI9-F1
#
_entry.id   AF-A2DRI9-F1
#
_cell.length_a   1.000
_cell.length_b   1.000
_cell.length_c   1.000
_cell.angle_alpha   90.00
_cell.angle_beta   90.00
_cell.angle_gamma   90.00
#
_symmetry.space_group_name_H-M   'P 1'
#
loop_
_entity.id
_entity.type
_entity.pdbx_description
1 polymer ?
#
loop_
_entity_poly.entity_id
_entity_poly.type
_entity_poly.pdbx_seq_one_letter_code
_entity_poly.pdbx_strand_id
1 'polypeptide(L)' 'MTQTIDVEALKKEIREQILSELKEQKPEQKPERPKRKLSEKQLAALAAGRQKNPRLLAKKAREEAEAKAKEAEAKKE' A
#
# COMPACT_ATOMS: atom_id res chain seq x y z
N MET A 1 26.30 7.76 59.73
CA MET A 1 24.97 7.95 59.14
C MET A 1 24.76 6.85 58.12
N THR A 2 23.94 5.85 58.42
CA THR A 2 23.60 4.77 57.49
C THR A 2 22.62 5.33 56.45
N GLN A 3 23.08 5.50 55.21
CA GLN A 3 22.20 5.87 54.11
C GLN A 3 21.24 4.71 53.86
N THR A 4 19.99 4.86 54.29
CA THR A 4 18.90 3.94 53.96
C THR A 4 18.56 4.18 52.50
N ILE A 5 19.11 3.33 51.62
CA ILE A 5 18.75 3.35 50.20
C ILE A 5 17.28 2.94 50.10
N ASP A 6 16.46 3.83 49.54
CA ASP A 6 15.07 3.55 49.26
C ASP A 6 14.98 2.59 48.07
N VAL A 7 14.92 1.30 48.39
CA VAL A 7 14.85 0.21 47.41
C VAL A 7 13.61 0.34 46.52
N GLU A 8 12.52 0.96 47.01
CA GLU A 8 11.33 1.16 46.20
C GLU A 8 11.54 2.23 45.12
N ALA A 9 12.22 3.32 45.46
CA ALA A 9 12.60 4.35 44.49
C ALA A 9 13.49 3.76 43.39
N LEU A 10 14.48 2.96 43.77
CA LEU A 10 15.44 2.33 42.86
C LEU A 10 14.76 1.33 41.91
N LYS A 11 13.78 0.57 42.42
CA LYS A 11 12.97 -0.34 41.58
C LYS A 11 12.10 0.39 40.56
N LYS A 12 11.54 1.55 40.92
CA LYS A 12 10.73 2.37 40.01
C LYS A 12 11.59 2.95 38.88
N GLU A 13 12.76 3.46 39.21
CA GLU A 13 13.71 4.02 38.24
C GLU A 13 14.18 2.97 37.21
N ILE A 14 14.58 1.78 37.69
CA ILE A 14 14.96 0.66 36.82
C ILE A 14 13.80 0.26 35.91
N ARG A 15 12.57 0.24 36.42
CA ARG A 15 11.39 -0.11 35.63
C ARG A 15 11.11 0.90 34.52
N GLU A 16 11.27 2.19 34.79
CA GLU A 16 11.08 3.24 33.77
C GLU A 16 12.15 3.21 32.68
N GLN A 17 13.41 2.94 33.05
CA GLN A 17 14.49 2.77 32.08
C GLN A 17 14.21 1.57 31.15
N ILE A 18 13.84 0.42 31.71
CA ILE A 18 13.49 -0.77 30.92
C ILE A 18 12.29 -0.48 30.01
N LEU A 19 11.25 0.18 30.51
CA LEU A 19 10.07 0.52 29.71
C LEU A 19 10.40 1.49 28.57
N SER A 20 11.29 2.45 28.80
CA SER A 20 11.73 3.41 27.79
C SER A 20 12.55 2.72 26.70
N GLU A 21 13.50 1.87 27.08
CA GLU A 21 14.33 1.10 26.14
C GLU A 21 13.50 0.09 25.33
N LEU A 22 12.53 -0.59 25.96
CA LEU A 22 11.58 -1.46 25.25
C LEU A 22 10.66 -0.70 24.29
N LYS A 23 10.35 0.56 24.59
CA LYS A 23 9.55 1.43 23.73
C LYS A 23 10.37 1.94 22.54
N GLU A 24 11.65 2.26 22.74
CA GLU A 24 12.59 2.65 21.67
C GLU A 24 12.96 1.49 20.74
N GLN A 25 12.98 0.25 21.24
CA GLN A 25 13.14 -0.96 20.41
C GLN A 25 11.92 -1.29 19.53
N LYS A 26 10.86 -0.47 19.57
CA LYS A 26 9.80 -0.48 18.57
C LYS A 26 9.91 0.71 17.60
N PRO A 27 10.96 0.82 16.77
CA PRO A 27 10.70 1.37 15.45
C PRO A 27 9.89 0.31 14.70
N GLU A 28 8.66 0.65 14.33
CA GLU A 28 7.91 -0.03 13.26
C GLU A 28 8.70 0.11 11.94
N GLN A 29 9.81 -0.61 11.81
CA GLN A 29 10.42 -0.85 10.53
C GLN A 29 9.59 -1.95 9.87
N LYS A 30 8.41 -1.57 9.37
CA LYS A 30 7.75 -2.37 8.34
C LYS A 30 8.82 -2.59 7.28
N PRO A 31 9.22 -3.83 6.95
CA PRO A 31 10.05 -4.03 5.78
C PRO A 31 9.24 -3.45 4.62
N GLU A 32 9.73 -2.35 4.04
CA GLU A 32 9.18 -1.83 2.80
C GLU A 32 9.44 -2.91 1.77
N ARG A 33 8.45 -3.79 1.58
CA ARG A 33 8.52 -4.87 0.61
C ARG A 33 8.90 -4.19 -0.70
N PRO A 34 10.02 -4.58 -1.35
CA PRO A 34 10.39 -4.00 -2.63
C PRO A 34 9.16 -4.06 -3.54
N LYS A 35 8.72 -2.91 -4.08
CA LYS A 35 7.67 -2.87 -5.10
C LYS A 35 8.18 -3.69 -6.29
N ARG A 36 7.90 -5.00 -6.30
CA ARG A 36 8.30 -5.90 -7.38
C ARG A 36 7.58 -5.43 -8.63
N LYS A 37 8.32 -4.93 -9.61
CA LYS A 37 7.79 -4.66 -10.94
C LYS A 37 7.28 -5.99 -11.48
N LEU A 38 6.03 -6.02 -11.93
CA LEU A 38 5.45 -7.20 -12.55
C LEU A 38 6.29 -7.56 -13.79
N SER A 39 6.60 -8.84 -13.97
CA SER A 39 7.26 -9.30 -15.18
C SER A 39 6.34 -9.13 -16.38
N GLU A 40 6.90 -9.05 -17.58
CA GLU A 40 6.13 -8.92 -18.82
C GLU A 40 5.07 -10.04 -18.96
N LYS A 41 5.41 -11.25 -18.55
CA LYS A 41 4.48 -12.40 -18.50
C LYS A 41 3.29 -12.16 -17.56
N GLN A 42 3.52 -11.54 -16.42
CA GLN A 42 2.46 -11.22 -15.45
C GLN A 42 1.56 -10.08 -15.95
N LEU A 43 2.15 -9.08 -16.62
CA LEU A 43 1.41 -8.00 -17.26
C LEU A 43 0.52 -8.52 -18.39
N ALA A 44 1.03 -9.44 -19.22
CA ALA A 44 0.26 -10.09 -20.28
C ALA A 44 -0.90 -10.92 -19.70
N ALA A 45 -0.66 -11.68 -18.61
CA ALA A 45 -1.71 -12.43 -17.93
C ALA A 45 -2.81 -11.53 -17.34
N LEU A 46 -2.42 -10.39 -16.74
CA LEU A 46 -3.37 -9.38 -16.25
C LEU A 46 -4.16 -8.74 -17.40
N ALA A 47 -3.51 -8.43 -18.53
CA ALA A 47 -4.18 -7.90 -19.71
C ALA A 47 -5.19 -8.90 -20.30
N ALA A 48 -4.82 -10.18 -20.40
CA ALA A 48 -5.71 -11.25 -20.84
C ALA A 48 -6.92 -11.42 -19.91
N GLY A 49 -6.70 -11.31 -18.59
CA GLY A 49 -7.78 -11.31 -17.60
C GLY A 49 -8.72 -10.11 -17.76
N ARG A 50 -8.19 -8.92 -18.05
CA ARG A 50 -8.98 -7.71 -18.31
C ARG A 50 -9.79 -7.80 -19.60
N GLN A 51 -9.29 -8.45 -20.65
CA GLN A 51 -10.05 -8.64 -21.90
C GLN A 51 -11.34 -9.43 -21.70
N LYS A 52 -11.36 -10.38 -20.76
CA LYS A 52 -12.55 -11.20 -20.46
C LYS A 52 -13.54 -10.53 -19.51
N ASN A 53 -13.26 -9.31 -19.04
CA ASN A 53 -14.11 -8.63 -18.07
C ASN A 53 -15.33 -8.00 -18.76
N PRO A 54 -16.57 -8.42 -18.43
CA PRO A 54 -17.77 -7.94 -19.12
C PRO A 54 -18.00 -6.43 -18.96
N ARG A 55 -17.59 -5.83 -17.83
CA ARG A 55 -17.72 -4.37 -17.61
C ARG A 55 -16.81 -3.58 -18.53
N LEU A 56 -15.59 -4.09 -18.76
CA LEU A 56 -14.64 -3.44 -19.66
C LEU A 56 -15.04 -3.59 -21.12
N LEU A 57 -15.59 -4.75 -21.51
CA LEU A 57 -16.14 -4.96 -22.84
C LEU A 57 -17.29 -3.99 -23.15
N ALA A 58 -18.23 -3.84 -22.21
CA ALA A 58 -19.33 -2.89 -22.36
C ALA A 58 -18.85 -1.43 -22.48
N LYS A 59 -17.79 -1.05 -21.73
CA LYS A 59 -17.19 0.29 -21.82
C LYS A 59 -16.54 0.53 -23.19
N LYS A 60 -15.77 -0.43 -23.69
CA LYS A 60 -15.15 -0.35 -25.03
C LYS A 60 -16.18 -0.24 -26.15
N ALA A 61 -17.27 -1.01 -26.08
CA ALA A 61 -18.33 -0.95 -27.07
C ALA A 61 -19.01 0.44 -27.10
N ARG A 62 -19.17 1.09 -25.93
CA ARG A 62 -19.69 2.47 -25.85
C ARG A 62 -18.70 3.48 -26.42
N GLU A 63 -17.43 3.36 -26.08
CA GLU A 63 -16.37 4.24 -26.58
C GLU A 63 -16.22 4.14 -28.11
N GLU A 64 -16.27 2.92 -28.68
CA GLU A 64 -16.26 2.73 -30.13
C GLU A 64 -17.50 3.31 -30.82
N ALA A 65 -18.68 3.16 -30.21
CA ALA A 65 -19.91 3.74 -30.75
C ALA A 65 -19.85 5.29 -30.72
N GLU A 66 -19.34 5.86 -29.64
CA GLU A 66 -19.18 7.31 -29.50
C GLU A 66 -18.12 7.86 -30.46
N ALA A 67 -16.99 7.16 -30.63
CA ALA A 67 -15.96 7.53 -31.58
C ALA A 67 -16.49 7.50 -33.02
N LYS A 68 -17.24 6.45 -33.39
CA LYS A 68 -17.88 6.36 -34.72
C LYS A 68 -18.93 7.45 -34.93
N ALA A 69 -19.69 7.80 -33.89
CA ALA A 69 -20.66 8.89 -33.97
C ALA A 69 -19.95 10.23 -34.21
N LYS A 70 -18.87 10.53 -33.46
CA LYS A 70 -18.06 11.74 -33.63
C LYS A 70 -17.36 11.80 -35.00
N GLU A 71 -16.84 10.69 -35.49
CA GLU A 71 -16.21 10.64 -36.81
C GLU A 71 -17.24 10.84 -37.94
N ALA A 72 -18.45 10.30 -37.79
CA ALA A 72 -19.53 10.52 -38.74
C ALA A 72 -20.09 11.96 -38.70
N GLU A 73 -20.07 12.59 -37.54
CA GLU A 73 -20.45 14.01 -37.36
C GLU A 73 -19.39 14.93 -37.97
N ALA A 74 -18.09 14.68 -37.70
CA ALA A 74 -16.98 15.44 -38.27
C ALA A 74 -16.81 15.29 -39.80
N LYS A 75 -17.39 14.25 -40.40
CA LYS A 75 -17.42 14.05 -41.86
C LYS A 75 -18.65 14.66 -42.54
N LYS A 76 -19.63 15.13 -41.76
CA LYS A 76 -20.85 15.80 -42.24
C LYS A 76 -20.77 17.33 -42.17
N GLU A 77 -19.77 17.85 -41.47
CA GLU A 77 -19.37 19.26 -41.45
C GLU A 77 -18.35 19.53 -42.59
#